data_AF-A0A2R2IR85-F1
#
_entry.id   AF-A0A2R2IR85-F1
#
_cell.length_a   1.000
_cell.length_b   1.000
_cell.length_c   1.000
_cell.angle_alpha   90.00
_cell.angle_beta   90.00
_cell.angle_gamma   90.00
#
_symmetry.space_group_name_H-M   'P 1'
#
loop_
_entity.id
_entity.type
_entity.pdbx_description
1 polymer ?
#
loop_
_entity_poly.entity_id
_entity_poly.type
_entity_poly.pdbx_seq_one_letter_code
_entity_poly.pdbx_strand_id
1 'polypeptide(L)'
;MPTPVRLAAAMLLAALCGCQQQQKVKASYHCADQVTFRYDRQSQTVELTRNGQSYQGIMDEKGLLTWPKANAGQALPDSFFISRKTPDQMKLYGGFAGTGKACRQDPG
;
A
#
# COMPACT_ATOMS: atom_id res chain seq x y z
N MET A 1 -16.59 64.34 0.84
CA MET A 1 -15.37 63.51 0.73
C MET A 1 -15.79 62.04 0.85
N PRO A 2 -15.68 61.22 -0.20
CA PRO A 2 -15.98 59.79 -0.12
C PRO A 2 -14.69 58.98 0.09
N THR A 3 -14.70 58.05 1.04
CA THR A 3 -13.71 56.97 1.09
C THR A 3 -14.41 55.66 1.44
N PRO A 4 -14.72 54.81 0.45
CA PRO A 4 -14.85 53.39 0.64
C PRO A 4 -13.47 52.72 0.42
N VAL A 5 -13.42 51.41 0.60
CA VAL A 5 -12.25 50.53 0.36
C VAL A 5 -11.30 50.46 1.55
N ARG A 6 -11.37 49.36 2.31
CA ARG A 6 -10.37 48.28 2.21
C ARG A 6 -10.66 47.10 3.14
N LEU A 7 -10.83 45.95 2.49
CA LEU A 7 -10.28 44.65 2.89
C LEU A 7 -11.03 43.88 3.99
N ALA A 8 -12.25 43.47 3.66
CA ALA A 8 -12.63 42.08 3.91
C ALA A 8 -11.85 41.17 2.95
N ALA A 9 -11.60 39.92 3.36
CA ALA A 9 -11.01 38.82 2.58
C ALA A 9 -9.47 38.74 2.50
N ALA A 10 -8.83 38.33 3.60
CA ALA A 10 -7.54 37.61 3.51
C ALA A 10 -7.32 36.57 4.63
N MET A 11 -8.36 36.24 5.41
CA MET A 11 -8.35 35.04 6.25
C MET A 11 -9.07 33.93 5.48
N LEU A 12 -8.54 32.69 5.50
CA LEU A 12 -9.12 31.42 5.01
C LEU A 12 -8.47 30.73 3.79
N LEU A 13 -7.16 30.92 3.52
CA LEU A 13 -6.46 30.06 2.53
C LEU A 13 -5.35 29.16 3.11
N ALA A 14 -5.11 29.18 4.42
CA ALA A 14 -4.06 28.37 5.06
C ALA A 14 -4.53 27.00 5.61
N ALA A 15 -5.78 26.59 5.36
CA ALA A 15 -6.37 25.38 5.97
C ALA A 15 -6.50 24.19 5.01
N LEU A 16 -5.92 24.23 3.81
CA LEU A 16 -5.71 23.02 3.01
C LEU A 16 -4.43 22.32 3.51
N CYS A 17 -4.46 21.87 4.77
CA CYS A 17 -3.69 20.71 5.21
C CYS A 17 -4.25 19.50 4.44
N GLY A 18 -3.92 19.43 3.15
CA GLY A 18 -3.91 18.18 2.43
C GLY A 18 -2.83 17.33 3.08
N CYS A 19 -3.20 16.58 4.12
CA CYS A 19 -2.49 15.37 4.49
C CYS A 19 -2.54 14.45 3.27
N GLN A 20 -1.68 14.72 2.27
CA GLN A 20 -1.27 13.69 1.33
C GLN A 20 -0.65 12.62 2.22
N GLN A 21 -1.42 11.56 2.47
CA GLN A 21 -0.91 10.37 3.13
C GLN A 21 0.31 9.94 2.33
N GLN A 22 1.47 10.27 2.89
CA GLN A 22 2.76 10.01 2.30
C GLN A 22 2.83 8.48 2.20
N GLN A 23 2.58 7.96 0.99
CA GLN A 23 2.56 6.51 0.76
C GLN A 23 3.91 5.99 1.23
N LYS A 24 3.90 5.24 2.35
CA LYS A 24 5.14 4.82 3.01
C LYS A 24 6.03 4.10 2.01
N VAL A 25 7.30 4.48 1.98
CA VAL A 25 8.32 3.89 1.09
C VAL A 25 8.41 2.39 1.33
N LYS A 26 8.26 1.96 2.60
CA LYS A 26 8.21 0.56 3.00
C LYS A 26 6.99 0.31 3.86
N ALA A 27 6.38 -0.86 3.71
CA ALA A 27 5.30 -1.28 4.58
C ALA A 27 5.30 -2.80 4.75
N SER A 28 4.78 -3.24 5.89
CA SER A 28 4.60 -4.63 6.27
C SER A 28 3.13 -4.85 6.62
N TYR A 29 2.58 -5.98 6.22
CA TYR A 29 1.19 -6.35 6.43
C TYR A 29 1.12 -7.80 6.91
N HIS A 30 0.26 -8.05 7.89
CA HIS A 30 -0.12 -9.40 8.30
C HIS A 30 -1.52 -9.74 7.81
N CYS A 31 -1.63 -10.85 7.12
CA CYS A 31 -2.89 -11.45 6.71
C CYS A 31 -3.26 -12.59 7.66
N ALA A 32 -4.45 -13.16 7.48
CA ALA A 32 -4.79 -14.44 8.12
C ALA A 32 -3.79 -15.54 7.74
N ASP A 33 -3.75 -16.61 8.54
CA ASP A 33 -2.92 -17.81 8.31
C ASP A 33 -1.40 -17.57 8.38
N GLN A 34 -0.96 -16.65 9.25
CA GLN A 34 0.45 -16.32 9.46
C GLN A 34 1.17 -15.88 8.17
N VAL A 35 0.43 -15.29 7.23
CA VAL A 35 1.02 -14.72 6.03
C VAL A 35 1.47 -13.30 6.33
N THR A 36 2.73 -13.01 6.05
CA THR A 36 3.29 -11.66 6.14
C THR A 36 3.68 -11.20 4.74
N PHE A 37 3.26 -10.00 4.36
CA PHE A 37 3.61 -9.37 3.09
C PHE A 37 4.32 -8.05 3.36
N ARG A 38 5.52 -7.91 2.81
CA ARG A 38 6.35 -6.71 2.95
C ARG A 38 6.66 -6.19 1.56
N TYR A 39 6.60 -4.88 1.40
CA TYR A 39 7.06 -4.26 0.16
C TYR A 39 7.98 -3.08 0.45
N ASP A 40 8.90 -2.85 -0.47
CA ASP A 40 9.75 -1.68 -0.56
C ASP A 40 9.54 -1.04 -1.93
N ARG A 41 8.91 0.14 -1.92
CA ARG A 41 8.59 0.90 -3.13
C ARG A 41 9.82 1.52 -3.76
N GLN A 42 10.86 1.81 -2.98
CA GLN A 42 12.09 2.39 -3.51
C GLN A 42 12.85 1.39 -4.36
N SER A 43 12.95 0.15 -3.90
CA SER A 43 13.61 -0.94 -4.64
C SER A 43 12.66 -1.75 -5.53
N GLN A 44 11.35 -1.47 -5.47
CA GLN A 44 10.31 -2.25 -6.16
C GLN A 44 10.32 -3.74 -5.77
N THR A 45 10.75 -4.07 -4.56
CA THR A 45 10.85 -5.46 -4.10
C THR A 45 9.72 -5.81 -3.15
N VAL A 46 9.32 -7.07 -3.16
CA VAL A 46 8.38 -7.64 -2.21
C VAL A 46 8.94 -8.88 -1.56
N GLU A 47 8.54 -9.10 -0.32
CA GLU A 47 8.78 -10.34 0.42
C GLU A 47 7.44 -10.86 0.93
N LEU A 48 7.18 -12.15 0.69
CA LEU A 48 6.03 -12.86 1.18
C LEU A 48 6.48 -14.02 2.03
N THR A 49 6.07 -14.06 3.29
CA THR A 49 6.33 -15.17 4.19
C THR A 49 5.02 -15.94 4.43
N ARG A 50 5.05 -17.26 4.27
CA ARG A 50 3.92 -18.16 4.53
C ARG A 50 4.43 -19.53 4.93
N ASN A 51 3.85 -20.12 5.98
CA ASN A 51 4.21 -21.46 6.46
C ASN A 51 5.73 -21.65 6.71
N GLY A 52 6.41 -20.60 7.20
CA GLY A 52 7.86 -20.62 7.41
C GLY A 52 8.73 -20.50 6.15
N GLN A 53 8.13 -20.43 4.96
CA GLN A 53 8.83 -20.17 3.70
C GLN A 53 8.76 -18.69 3.37
N SER A 54 9.87 -18.12 2.86
CA SER A 54 9.90 -16.74 2.36
C SER A 54 10.17 -16.72 0.86
N TYR A 55 9.42 -15.87 0.16
CA TYR A 55 9.48 -15.69 -1.28
C TYR A 55 9.78 -14.23 -1.57
N GLN A 56 10.81 -13.98 -2.37
CA GLN A 56 11.13 -12.64 -2.85
C GLN A 56 10.66 -12.47 -4.28
N GLY A 57 10.13 -11.29 -4.57
CA GLY A 57 9.63 -10.91 -5.88
C GLY A 57 9.80 -9.43 -6.15
N ILE A 58 9.29 -9.01 -7.30
CA ILE A 58 9.29 -7.61 -7.74
C ILE A 58 7.83 -7.18 -7.83
N MET A 59 7.55 -5.93 -7.45
CA MET A 59 6.27 -5.30 -7.72
C MET A 59 6.41 -4.18 -8.73
N ASP A 60 5.43 -4.03 -9.61
CA ASP A 60 5.34 -2.86 -10.47
C ASP A 60 4.62 -1.69 -9.77
N GLU A 61 4.53 -0.56 -10.47
CA GLU A 61 3.86 0.64 -9.95
C GLU A 61 2.35 0.49 -9.75
N LYS A 62 1.74 -0.53 -10.37
CA LYS A 62 0.31 -0.84 -10.28
C LYS A 62 0.01 -1.86 -9.18
N GLY A 63 1.04 -2.42 -8.53
CA GLY A 63 0.90 -3.45 -7.52
C GLY A 63 0.79 -4.88 -8.08
N LEU A 64 1.17 -5.10 -9.34
CA LEU A 64 1.35 -6.45 -9.89
C LEU A 64 2.65 -7.06 -9.37
N LEU A 65 2.60 -8.34 -9.03
CA LEU A 65 3.68 -9.10 -8.43
C LEU A 65 4.27 -10.07 -9.46
N THR A 66 5.58 -10.00 -9.62
CA THR A 66 6.35 -10.94 -10.44
C THR A 66 7.27 -11.75 -9.55
N TRP A 67 7.16 -13.08 -9.65
CA TRP A 67 7.97 -14.02 -8.90
C TRP A 67 9.05 -14.66 -9.78
N PRO A 68 10.23 -14.97 -9.23
CA PRO A 68 11.26 -15.73 -9.92
C PRO A 68 10.75 -17.09 -10.41
N LYS A 69 11.28 -17.57 -11.54
CA LYS A 69 10.91 -18.88 -12.11
C LYS A 69 11.10 -20.06 -11.14
N ALA A 70 12.05 -19.96 -10.20
CA ALA A 70 12.26 -20.97 -9.16
C ALA A 70 11.03 -21.16 -8.25
N ASN A 71 10.16 -20.15 -8.16
CA ASN A 71 8.92 -20.19 -7.39
C ASN A 71 7.71 -20.55 -8.26
N ALA A 72 7.91 -20.96 -9.51
CA ALA A 72 6.81 -21.43 -10.36
C ALA A 72 6.08 -22.61 -9.69
N GLY A 73 4.74 -22.58 -9.75
CA GLY A 73 3.89 -23.60 -9.11
C GLY A 73 3.56 -23.35 -7.63
N GLN A 74 4.19 -22.38 -6.96
CA GLN A 74 3.95 -22.09 -5.52
C GLN A 74 2.62 -21.37 -5.22
N ALA A 75 1.67 -21.32 -6.18
CA ALA A 75 0.38 -20.62 -6.05
C ALA A 75 0.50 -19.25 -5.34
N LEU A 76 1.47 -18.42 -5.74
CA LEU A 76 1.73 -17.13 -5.11
C LEU A 76 0.75 -16.05 -5.62
N PRO A 77 0.46 -15.00 -4.85
CA PRO A 77 -0.42 -13.90 -5.26
C PRO A 77 0.15 -13.17 -6.48
N ASP A 78 -0.70 -12.73 -7.40
CA ASP A 78 -0.30 -12.00 -8.61
C ASP A 78 -0.33 -10.48 -8.43
N SER A 79 -1.01 -9.99 -7.40
CA SER A 79 -1.22 -8.57 -7.21
C SER A 79 -1.63 -8.24 -5.78
N PHE A 80 -1.49 -6.96 -5.43
CA PHE A 80 -2.04 -6.42 -4.19
C PHE A 80 -2.70 -5.06 -4.42
N PHE A 81 -3.62 -4.72 -3.52
CA PHE A 81 -4.29 -3.43 -3.52
C PHE A 81 -4.41 -2.88 -2.10
N ILE A 82 -4.04 -1.61 -1.92
CA ILE A 82 -4.24 -0.87 -0.67
C ILE A 82 -5.52 -0.05 -0.79
N SER A 83 -6.45 -0.25 0.13
CA SER A 83 -7.73 0.46 0.11
C SER A 83 -7.52 1.95 0.39
N ARG A 84 -8.08 2.82 -0.46
CA ARG A 84 -8.07 4.28 -0.19
C ARG A 84 -8.94 4.66 1.00
N LYS A 85 -9.98 3.88 1.30
CA LYS A 85 -10.91 4.13 2.41
C LYS A 85 -10.34 3.66 3.75
N THR A 86 -9.51 2.63 3.71
CA THR A 86 -8.89 1.96 4.86
C THR A 86 -7.42 1.70 4.51
N PRO A 87 -6.57 2.73 4.57
CA PRO A 87 -5.19 2.69 4.07
C PRO A 87 -4.27 1.80 4.92
N ASP A 88 -4.72 1.43 6.10
CA ASP A 88 -4.17 0.39 6.97
C ASP A 88 -4.53 -1.03 6.51
N GLN A 89 -5.38 -1.17 5.48
CA GLN A 89 -5.80 -2.45 4.94
C GLN A 89 -5.35 -2.64 3.49
N MET A 90 -4.80 -3.82 3.23
CA MET A 90 -4.40 -4.32 1.93
C MET A 90 -5.19 -5.59 1.60
N LYS A 91 -5.33 -5.90 0.31
CA LYS A 91 -5.75 -7.22 -0.15
C LYS A 91 -4.73 -7.80 -1.13
N LEU A 92 -4.39 -9.07 -0.97
CA LEU A 92 -3.66 -9.88 -1.94
C LEU A 92 -4.65 -10.60 -2.86
N TYR A 93 -4.31 -10.77 -4.13
CA TYR A 93 -5.13 -11.47 -5.12
C TYR A 93 -4.32 -12.50 -5.89
N GLY A 94 -5.00 -13.50 -6.46
CA GLY A 94 -4.37 -14.58 -7.21
C GLY A 94 -3.72 -15.64 -6.32
N GLY A 95 -3.31 -16.75 -6.93
CA GLY A 95 -2.69 -17.87 -6.21
C GLY A 95 -3.52 -18.34 -5.01
N PHE A 96 -2.88 -18.50 -3.85
CA PHE A 96 -3.54 -18.88 -2.59
C PHE A 96 -4.45 -17.80 -2.02
N ALA A 97 -4.33 -16.55 -2.48
CA ALA A 97 -5.16 -15.44 -2.02
C ALA A 97 -6.50 -15.37 -2.78
N GLY A 98 -6.63 -16.10 -3.89
CA GLY A 98 -7.86 -16.21 -4.66
C GLY A 98 -8.42 -14.83 -5.05
N THR A 99 -9.68 -14.57 -4.69
CA THR A 99 -10.38 -13.32 -5.00
C THR A 99 -10.12 -12.18 -4.02
N GLY A 100 -9.20 -12.35 -3.06
CA GLY A 100 -8.85 -11.29 -2.12
C GLY A 100 -8.61 -11.81 -0.69
N LYS A 101 -7.35 -11.91 -0.28
CA LYS A 101 -6.98 -12.12 1.12
C LYS A 101 -6.67 -10.79 1.78
N ALA A 102 -7.46 -10.43 2.79
CA ALA A 102 -7.27 -9.19 3.54
C ALA A 102 -6.06 -9.27 4.48
N CYS A 103 -5.30 -8.20 4.52
CA CYS A 103 -4.11 -8.02 5.36
C CYS A 103 -4.19 -6.65 6.04
N ARG A 104 -3.68 -6.57 7.26
CA ARG A 104 -3.59 -5.32 8.03
C ARG A 104 -2.16 -4.86 8.12
N GLN A 105 -1.95 -3.57 8.00
CA GLN A 105 -0.66 -2.94 8.11
C GLN A 105 -0.12 -3.09 9.53
N ASP A 106 1.16 -3.38 9.64
CA ASP A 106 1.86 -3.37 10.92
C ASP A 106 1.99 -1.95 11.46
N PRO A 107 1.90 -1.79 12.80
CA PRO A 107 2.35 -0.56 13.43
C PRO A 107 3.83 -0.39 13.07
N GLY A 108 4.17 0.78 12.54
CA GLY A 108 5.51 1.12 12.08
C GLY A 108 6.06 2.32 12.81
#